data_AF-A0A972S3K1-F1
#
_entry.id   AF-A0A972S3K1-F1
#
_cell.length_a   1.000
_cell.length_b   1.000
_cell.length_c   1.000
_cell.angle_alpha   90.00
_cell.angle_beta   90.00
_cell.angle_gamma   90.00
#
_symmetry.space_group_name_H-M   'P 1'
#
loop_
_entity.id
_entity.type
_entity.pdbx_description
1 polymer ?
#
loop_
_entity_poly.entity_id
_entity_poly.type
_entity_poly.pdbx_seq_one_letter_code
_entity_poly.pdbx_strand_id
1 'polypeptide(L)' 'MKKEGFDEYGEPTLREIDDYKGTHSKEKSKVIMWVIISGLILGVFYAMARYYFWDAGEKELNVPQDQKIRHY' A
#
# COMPACT_ATOMS: atom_id res chain seq x y z
N MET A 1 -3.80 6.79 -42.47
CA MET A 1 -4.37 7.16 -41.16
C MET A 1 -3.30 6.89 -40.11
N LYS A 2 -2.71 7.93 -39.50
CA LYS A 2 -1.82 7.75 -38.35
C LYS A 2 -2.68 7.23 -37.19
N LYS A 3 -2.28 6.11 -36.59
CA LYS A 3 -2.92 5.60 -35.37
C LYS A 3 -2.42 6.46 -34.22
N GLU A 4 -3.35 7.03 -33.46
CA GLU A 4 -3.02 7.77 -32.23
C GLU A 4 -2.19 6.87 -31.30
N GLY A 5 -1.12 7.40 -30.73
CA GLY A 5 -0.22 6.73 -29.78
C GLY A 5 1.04 6.10 -30.37
N PHE A 6 1.19 6.05 -31.69
CA PHE A 6 2.29 5.32 -32.35
C PHE A 6 3.08 6.19 -33.33
N ASP A 7 4.40 5.99 -33.39
CA ASP A 7 5.26 6.67 -34.37
C ASP A 7 5.06 6.10 -35.79
N GLU A 8 5.82 6.64 -36.75
CA GLU A 8 5.77 6.22 -38.16
C GLU A 8 6.26 4.77 -38.37
N TYR A 9 6.88 4.17 -37.35
CA TYR A 9 7.37 2.80 -37.31
C TYR A 9 6.43 1.87 -36.52
N GLY A 10 5.34 2.40 -35.95
CA GLY A 10 4.38 1.62 -35.18
C GLY A 10 4.87 1.29 -33.76
N GLU A 11 5.83 2.05 -33.22
CA GLU A 11 6.26 1.95 -31.84
C GLU A 11 5.44 2.85 -30.92
N PRO A 12 5.07 2.38 -29.72
CA PRO A 12 4.31 3.18 -28.76
C PRO A 12 5.15 4.36 -28.30
N THR A 13 4.66 5.59 -28.54
CA THR A 13 5.40 6.80 -28.17
C THR A 13 4.94 7.38 -26.84
N LEU A 14 5.90 7.73 -25.99
CA LEU A 14 5.65 8.33 -24.67
C LEU A 14 4.97 9.72 -24.74
N ARG A 15 4.89 10.33 -25.93
CA ARG A 15 4.34 11.70 -26.13
C ARG A 15 2.83 11.80 -25.95
N GLU A 16 2.11 10.69 -26.07
CA GLU A 16 0.64 10.64 -25.99
C GLU A 16 0.13 9.83 -24.79
N ILE A 17 1.02 9.35 -23.93
CA ILE A 17 0.61 8.91 -22.60
C ILE A 17 0.15 10.18 -21.88
N ASP A 18 -1.17 10.36 -21.74
CA ASP A 18 -1.83 11.50 -21.08
C ASP A 18 -1.25 11.87 -19.71
N ASP A 19 -0.51 10.94 -19.09
CA ASP A 19 0.19 11.15 -17.83
C ASP A 19 1.47 12.00 -17.93
N TYR A 20 2.13 12.09 -19.08
CA TYR A 20 3.41 12.80 -19.19
C TYR A 20 3.28 14.32 -19.41
N LYS A 21 2.11 14.81 -19.82
CA LYS A 21 1.87 16.24 -20.09
C LYS A 21 1.33 17.02 -18.89
N GLY A 22 1.23 16.41 -17.71
CA GLY A 22 0.66 17.06 -16.53
C GLY A 22 -0.84 17.34 -16.62
N THR A 23 -1.50 16.86 -17.68
CA THR A 23 -2.96 16.89 -17.88
C THR A 23 -3.64 15.74 -17.15
N HIS A 24 -3.17 15.39 -15.95
CA HIS A 24 -3.88 14.43 -15.12
C HIS A 24 -5.26 15.01 -14.82
N SER A 25 -6.32 14.32 -15.27
CA SER A 25 -7.68 14.64 -14.88
C SER A 25 -7.73 14.82 -13.35
N LYS A 26 -8.47 15.84 -12.88
CA LYS A 26 -8.62 16.13 -11.43
C LYS A 26 -9.01 14.89 -10.62
N GLU A 27 -9.67 13.93 -11.26
CA GLU A 27 -10.03 12.63 -10.68
C GLU A 27 -8.82 11.75 -10.38
N LYS A 28 -7.84 11.69 -11.28
CA LYS A 28 -6.62 10.90 -11.09
C LYS A 28 -5.76 11.45 -9.96
N SER A 29 -5.65 12.77 -9.84
CA SER A 29 -4.97 13.41 -8.71
C SER A 29 -5.66 13.10 -7.38
N LYS A 30 -7.00 13.09 -7.34
CA LYS A 30 -7.75 12.67 -6.15
C LYS A 30 -7.44 11.22 -5.80
N VAL A 31 -7.45 10.29 -6.76
CA VAL A 31 -7.15 8.87 -6.52
C VAL A 31 -5.74 8.69 -5.95
N ILE A 32 -4.73 9.36 -6.55
CA ILE A 32 -3.35 9.31 -6.03
C ILE A 32 -3.29 9.83 -4.59
N MET A 33 -3.98 10.93 -4.29
CA MET A 33 -4.03 11.47 -2.94
C MET A 33 -4.71 10.50 -1.95
N TRP A 34 -5.77 9.82 -2.35
CA TRP A 34 -6.42 8.77 -1.54
C TRP A 34 -5.50 7.58 -1.26
N VAL A 35 -4.70 7.16 -2.25
CA VAL A 35 -3.72 6.07 -2.11
C VAL A 35 -2.61 6.46 -1.13
N ILE A 36 -2.12 7.71 -1.22
CA ILE A 36 -1.10 8.22 -0.28
C ILE A 36 -1.68 8.27 1.14
N ILE A 37 -2.88 8.79 1.30
CA ILE A 37 -3.55 8.90 2.61
C ILE A 37 -3.78 7.50 3.21
N SER A 38 -4.26 6.53 2.43
CA SER A 38 -4.47 5.17 2.93
C SER A 38 -3.17 4.48 3.33
N GLY A 39 -2.09 4.68 2.57
CA GLY A 39 -0.76 4.21 2.91
C GLY A 39 -0.23 4.81 4.23
N LEU A 40 -0.40 6.12 4.42
CA LEU A 40 -0.02 6.80 5.66
C LEU A 40 -0.83 6.28 6.86
N ILE A 41 -2.15 6.11 6.69
CA ILE A 41 -3.03 5.58 7.75
C ILE A 41 -2.58 4.17 8.16
N LEU A 42 -2.31 3.28 7.19
CA LEU A 42 -1.81 1.93 7.47
C LEU A 42 -0.45 1.97 8.20
N GLY A 43 0.44 2.88 7.79
CA GLY A 43 1.72 3.10 8.46
C GLY A 43 1.55 3.56 9.91
N VAL A 44 0.62 4.48 10.17
CA VAL A 44 0.28 4.94 11.53
C VAL A 44 -0.30 3.80 12.37
N PHE A 45 -1.23 3.01 11.84
CA PHE A 45 -1.77 1.85 12.55
C PHE A 45 -0.69 0.82 12.88
N TYR A 46 0.20 0.52 11.93
CA TYR A 46 1.32 -0.38 12.17
C TYR A 46 2.27 0.18 13.24
N ALA A 47 2.61 1.47 13.17
CA ALA A 47 3.47 2.11 14.15
C ALA A 47 2.84 2.11 15.55
N MET A 48 1.54 2.41 15.66
CA MET A 48 0.80 2.33 16.92
C MET A 48 0.74 0.91 17.45
N ALA A 49 0.34 -0.06 16.63
CA ALA A 49 0.31 -1.47 17.01
C ALA A 49 1.70 -1.91 17.50
N ARG A 50 2.75 -1.59 16.74
CA ARG A 50 4.12 -1.86 17.16
C ARG A 50 4.44 -1.19 18.48
N TYR A 51 4.15 0.09 18.69
CA TYR A 51 4.43 0.77 19.95
C TYR A 51 3.72 0.10 21.14
N TYR A 52 2.42 -0.19 21.01
CA TYR A 52 1.63 -0.87 22.04
C TYR A 52 2.13 -2.29 22.34
N PHE A 53 2.46 -3.06 21.30
CA PHE A 53 2.91 -4.45 21.46
C PHE A 53 4.41 -4.60 21.70
N TRP A 54 5.20 -3.56 21.44
CA TRP A 54 6.63 -3.50 21.77
C TRP A 54 6.84 -3.25 23.26
N ASP A 55 5.97 -2.43 23.88
CA ASP A 55 5.96 -2.21 25.33
C ASP A 55 5.16 -3.31 26.06
N ALA A 56 4.18 -3.93 25.40
CA ALA A 56 3.64 -5.23 25.80
C ALA A 56 4.58 -6.36 25.37
N GLY A 57 5.86 -6.27 25.77
CA GLY A 57 6.77 -7.40 25.77
C GLY A 57 6.04 -8.60 26.34
N GLU A 58 6.05 -9.69 25.58
CA GLU A 58 5.37 -10.96 25.81
C GLU A 58 4.51 -10.93 27.08
N LYS A 59 3.20 -10.64 26.93
CA LYS A 59 2.28 -11.33 27.84
C LYS A 59 2.50 -12.79 27.52
N GLU A 60 3.47 -13.39 28.21
CA GLU A 60 3.52 -14.82 28.43
C GLU A 60 2.05 -15.18 28.64
N LEU A 61 1.48 -15.89 27.67
CA LEU A 61 0.25 -16.60 27.91
C LEU A 61 0.63 -17.45 29.11
N ASN A 62 0.24 -16.97 30.30
CA ASN A 62 0.44 -17.63 31.57
C ASN A 62 -0.56 -18.78 31.54
N VAL A 63 -0.27 -19.75 30.67
CA VAL A 63 -0.95 -21.03 30.62
C VAL A 63 -0.48 -21.69 31.90
N PRO A 64 -1.35 -21.87 32.89
CA PRO A 64 -0.96 -22.53 34.12
C PRO A 64 -0.39 -23.90 33.75
N GLN A 65 0.76 -24.26 34.35
CA GLN A 65 1.52 -25.47 34.01
C GLN A 65 0.71 -26.77 34.21
N ASP A 66 -0.46 -26.70 34.85
CA ASP A 66 -1.39 -27.81 35.06
C ASP A 66 -2.07 -28.29 33.77
N GLN A 67 -2.11 -27.48 32.70
CA GLN A 67 -2.63 -27.89 31.39
C GLN A 67 -1.59 -28.50 30.45
N LYS A 68 -0.28 -28.32 30.70
CA LYS A 68 0.78 -28.88 29.86
C LYS A 68 0.99 -30.40 30.04
N ILE A 69 0.47 -30.98 31.12
CA ILE A 69 0.77 -32.39 31.49
C ILE A 69 -0.33 -33.37 31.01
N ARG A 70 -1.51 -32.90 30.55
CA ARG A 70 -2.62 -33.80 30.15
C ARG A 70 -2.65 -34.20 28.67
N HIS A 71 -1.66 -33.81 27.88
CA HIS A 71 -1.55 -34.21 26.48
C HIS A 71 -0.26 -34.99 26.22
N TYR A 72 -0.17 -36.18 26.82
CA TYR A 72 0.61 -37.31 26.32
C TYR A 72 -0.20 -38.58 26.51
#